data_AF-A0A9D1ML71-F1
#
_entry.id   AF-A0A9D1ML71-F1
#
_cell.length_a   1.000
_cell.length_b   1.000
_cell.length_c   1.000
_cell.angle_alpha   90.00
_cell.angle_beta   90.00
_cell.angle_gamma   90.00
#
_symmetry.space_group_name_H-M   'P 1'
#
loop_
_entity.id
_entity.type
_entity.pdbx_description
1 polymer ?
#
loop_
_entity_poly.entity_id
_entity_poly.type
_entity_poly.pdbx_seq_one_letter_code
_entity_poly.pdbx_strand_id
1 'polypeptide(L)'
;MNAVFTAIFLISAALAAAFSPEEFLSSLISGTRHAVSVALTLFCVYAVWMGLAAVAEECGITKKTAKLITPLCRRLFKTTSPAACEAAAMNLTCDLLGAGASTPFAVKAIAEFEKEGNAYGQKMLFLINCAGFQIIPSTVIALRASYGSAAAADIFLPSLICSGATLALSIVLFLLTERIGAAARRNLNGRKRPTAQAETRRRRAKNECAIKGGCKR
;
A
#
# COMPACT_ATOMS: atom_id res chain seq x y z
N MET A 1 0.67 16.62 -6.39
CA MET A 1 2.08 16.35 -6.06
C MET A 1 3.01 17.24 -6.87
N ASN A 2 2.91 17.25 -8.20
CA ASN A 2 3.77 18.08 -9.07
C ASN A 2 3.69 19.58 -8.73
N ALA A 3 2.49 20.12 -8.53
CA ALA A 3 2.32 21.53 -8.17
C ALA A 3 3.05 21.95 -6.87
N VAL A 4 3.11 21.07 -5.87
CA VAL A 4 3.78 21.34 -4.60
C VAL A 4 5.30 21.39 -4.80
N PHE A 5 5.87 20.41 -5.51
CA PHE A 5 7.30 20.39 -5.81
C PHE A 5 7.72 21.56 -6.70
N THR A 6 6.91 21.90 -7.71
CA THR A 6 7.14 23.06 -8.56
C THR A 6 7.10 24.35 -7.74
N ALA A 7 6.13 24.51 -6.84
CA ALA A 7 6.06 25.68 -5.96
C ALA A 7 7.30 25.79 -5.05
N ILE A 8 7.72 24.69 -4.41
CA ILE A 8 8.93 24.66 -3.58
C ILE A 8 10.16 25.06 -4.39
N PHE A 9 10.35 24.46 -5.57
CA PHE A 9 11.49 24.76 -6.44
C PHE A 9 11.52 26.23 -6.86
N LEU A 10 10.38 26.78 -7.30
CA LEU A 10 10.29 28.17 -7.73
C LEU A 10 10.53 29.15 -6.59
N ILE A 11 9.97 28.89 -5.40
CA ILE A 11 10.19 29.72 -4.21
C ILE A 11 11.66 29.67 -3.80
N SER A 12 12.26 28.48 -3.71
CA SER A 12 13.67 28.31 -3.39
C SER A 12 14.59 28.98 -4.41
N ALA A 13 14.27 28.89 -5.70
CA ALA A 13 15.03 29.53 -6.76
C ALA A 13 14.92 31.07 -6.70
N ALA A 14 13.71 31.60 -6.46
CA ALA A 14 13.49 33.04 -6.32
C ALA A 14 14.22 33.62 -5.10
N LEU A 15 14.17 32.93 -3.96
CA LEU A 15 14.91 33.33 -2.75
C LEU A 15 16.42 33.26 -2.97
N ALA A 16 16.94 32.17 -3.56
CA ALA A 16 18.36 32.04 -3.84
C ALA A 16 18.86 33.13 -4.81
N ALA A 17 18.09 33.45 -5.86
CA ALA A 17 18.42 34.52 -6.80
C ALA A 17 18.37 35.93 -6.16
N ALA A 18 17.51 36.15 -5.17
CA ALA A 18 17.37 37.44 -4.50
C ALA A 18 18.41 37.69 -3.40
N PHE A 19 18.80 36.65 -2.65
CA PHE A 19 19.69 36.78 -1.48
C PHE A 19 21.14 36.37 -1.75
N SER A 20 21.42 35.51 -2.75
CA SER A 20 22.77 35.00 -3.06
C SER A 20 22.92 34.63 -4.55
N PRO A 21 22.87 35.61 -5.47
CA PRO A 21 22.84 35.36 -6.91
C PRO A 21 24.11 34.66 -7.44
N GLU A 22 25.27 34.91 -6.83
CA GLU A 22 26.54 34.24 -7.20
C GLU A 22 26.55 32.73 -6.93
N GLU A 23 25.81 32.25 -5.93
CA GLU A 23 25.73 30.82 -5.57
C GLU A 23 24.57 30.08 -6.25
N PHE A 24 23.65 30.82 -6.87
CA PHE A 24 22.45 30.25 -7.49
C PHE A 24 22.78 29.24 -8.60
N LEU A 25 23.66 29.64 -9.53
CA LEU A 25 24.01 28.79 -10.68
C LEU A 25 24.82 27.56 -10.26
N SER A 26 25.77 27.72 -9.34
CA SER A 26 26.60 26.60 -8.85
C SER A 26 25.76 25.58 -8.07
N SER A 27 24.78 26.05 -7.29
CA SER A 27 23.82 25.20 -6.57
C SER A 27 22.92 24.40 -7.52
N LEU A 28 22.41 25.02 -8.60
CA LEU A 28 21.62 24.33 -9.62
C LEU A 28 22.42 23.23 -10.33
N ILE A 29 23.66 23.53 -10.73
CA ILE A 29 24.53 22.57 -11.41
C ILE A 29 24.91 21.41 -10.46
N SER A 30 25.28 21.72 -9.22
CA SER A 30 25.63 20.72 -8.20
C SER A 30 24.45 19.80 -7.89
N GLY A 31 23.26 20.38 -7.68
CA GLY A 31 22.02 19.63 -7.44
C GLY A 31 21.67 18.71 -8.62
N THR A 32 21.82 19.20 -9.85
CA THR A 32 21.60 18.39 -11.06
C THR A 32 22.57 17.22 -11.15
N ARG A 33 23.87 17.45 -10.89
CA ARG A 33 24.88 16.39 -10.87
C ARG A 33 24.56 15.32 -9.82
N HIS A 34 24.16 15.75 -8.63
CA HIS A 34 23.76 14.83 -7.57
C HIS A 34 22.51 14.03 -7.96
N ALA A 35 21.49 14.68 -8.52
CA ALA A 35 20.27 14.02 -8.97
C ALA A 35 20.55 12.95 -10.04
N VAL A 36 21.37 13.26 -11.05
CA VAL A 36 21.76 12.31 -12.10
C VAL A 36 22.54 11.13 -11.51
N SER A 37 23.49 11.39 -10.62
CA SER A 37 24.28 10.35 -9.95
C SER A 37 23.39 9.40 -9.14
N VAL A 38 22.47 9.95 -8.35
CA VAL A 38 21.51 9.17 -7.55
C VAL A 38 20.58 8.37 -8.46
N ALA A 39 20.04 8.97 -9.53
CA ALA A 39 19.15 8.31 -10.46
C ALA A 39 19.82 7.11 -11.15
N LEU A 40 21.06 7.28 -11.64
CA LEU A 40 21.84 6.19 -12.25
C LEU A 40 22.19 5.10 -11.24
N THR A 41 22.57 5.49 -10.03
CA THR A 41 22.89 4.53 -8.95
C THR A 41 21.68 3.67 -8.62
N LEU A 42 20.51 4.30 -8.42
CA LEU A 42 19.26 3.58 -8.16
C LEU A 42 18.89 2.70 -9.35
N PHE A 43 19.00 3.20 -10.58
CA PHE A 43 18.72 2.40 -11.78
C PHE A 43 19.55 1.11 -11.82
N CYS A 44 20.87 1.19 -11.63
CA CYS A 44 21.74 0.02 -11.61
C CYS A 44 21.38 -0.96 -10.49
N VAL A 45 21.13 -0.45 -9.28
CA VAL A 45 20.73 -1.26 -8.12
C VAL A 45 19.42 -2.00 -8.40
N TYR A 46 18.38 -1.30 -8.88
CA TYR A 46 17.10 -1.91 -9.22
C TYR A 46 17.22 -2.90 -10.38
N ALA A 47 18.04 -2.63 -11.39
CA ALA A 47 18.28 -3.56 -12.50
C ALA A 47 18.84 -4.91 -11.99
N VAL A 48 19.81 -4.87 -11.08
CA VAL A 48 20.38 -6.08 -10.45
C VAL A 48 19.31 -6.83 -9.63
N TRP A 49 18.56 -6.12 -8.78
CA TRP A 49 17.54 -6.76 -7.95
C TRP A 49 16.39 -7.34 -8.76
N MET A 50 15.93 -6.65 -9.80
CA MET A 50 14.89 -7.16 -10.70
C MET A 50 15.38 -8.38 -11.47
N GLY A 51 16.64 -8.41 -11.91
CA GLY A 51 17.25 -9.60 -12.51
C GLY A 51 17.32 -10.79 -11.55
N LEU A 52 17.78 -10.56 -10.31
CA LEU A 52 17.83 -11.60 -9.28
C LEU A 52 16.44 -12.13 -8.91
N ALA A 53 15.44 -11.25 -8.82
CA ALA A 53 14.07 -11.63 -8.56
C ALA A 53 13.47 -12.48 -9.70
N ALA A 54 13.77 -12.14 -10.95
CA ALA A 54 13.35 -12.93 -12.12
C ALA A 54 13.93 -14.35 -12.05
N VAL A 55 15.23 -14.48 -11.75
CA VAL A 55 15.86 -15.79 -11.55
C VAL A 55 15.23 -16.57 -10.40
N ALA A 56 14.96 -15.91 -9.26
CA ALA A 56 14.31 -16.55 -8.12
C ALA A 56 12.87 -17.02 -8.43
N GLU A 57 12.18 -16.31 -9.32
CA GLU A 57 10.87 -16.71 -9.85
C GLU A 57 10.96 -17.91 -10.79
N GLU A 58 11.93 -17.91 -11.71
CA GLU A 58 12.19 -19.04 -12.63
C GLU A 58 12.59 -20.31 -11.89
N CYS A 59 13.40 -20.19 -10.82
CA CYS A 59 13.74 -21.30 -9.93
C CYS A 59 12.56 -21.81 -9.09
N GLY A 60 11.41 -21.11 -9.12
CA GLY A 60 10.20 -21.48 -8.38
C GLY A 60 10.31 -21.31 -6.86
N ILE A 61 11.35 -20.63 -6.36
CA ILE A 61 11.53 -20.36 -4.93
C ILE A 61 10.39 -19.47 -4.43
N THR A 62 10.10 -18.41 -5.17
CA THR A 62 9.02 -17.48 -4.85
C THR A 62 7.66 -18.17 -4.86
N LYS A 63 7.38 -19.05 -5.85
CA LYS A 63 6.14 -19.85 -5.91
C LYS A 63 6.01 -20.84 -4.75
N LYS A 64 7.10 -21.49 -4.35
CA LYS A 64 7.09 -22.43 -3.21
C LYS A 64 6.82 -21.70 -1.90
N THR A 65 7.47 -20.56 -1.67
CA THR A 65 7.27 -19.75 -0.47
C THR A 65 5.89 -19.08 -0.46
N ALA A 66 5.40 -18.61 -1.62
CA ALA A 66 4.06 -18.06 -1.76
C ALA A 66 2.98 -19.09 -1.40
N LYS A 67 3.14 -20.37 -1.76
CA LYS A 67 2.23 -21.45 -1.32
C LYS A 67 2.18 -21.61 0.20
N LEU A 68 3.32 -21.43 0.88
CA LEU A 68 3.38 -21.47 2.34
C LEU A 68 2.66 -20.28 2.98
N ILE A 69 2.72 -19.10 2.34
CA ILE A 69 2.11 -17.85 2.84
C ILE A 69 0.63 -17.71 2.41
N THR A 70 0.19 -18.42 1.38
CA THR A 70 -1.21 -18.43 0.87
C THR A 70 -2.27 -18.59 1.98
N PRO A 71 -2.18 -19.54 2.93
CA PRO A 71 -3.19 -19.65 4.00
C PRO A 71 -3.24 -18.41 4.89
N LEU A 72 -2.08 -17.78 5.15
CA LEU A 72 -2.01 -16.52 5.89
C LEU A 72 -2.65 -15.37 5.08
N CYS A 73 -2.37 -15.28 3.77
CA CYS A 73 -2.96 -14.29 2.88
C CYS A 73 -4.49 -14.38 2.81
N ARG A 74 -5.07 -15.58 2.72
CA ARG A 74 -6.53 -15.75 2.73
C ARG A 74 -7.16 -15.17 4.00
N ARG A 75 -6.52 -15.40 5.16
CA ARG A 75 -7.00 -14.88 6.44
C ARG A 75 -6.77 -13.38 6.59
N LEU A 76 -5.62 -12.89 6.15
CA LEU A 76 -5.20 -11.50 6.32
C LEU A 76 -5.95 -10.54 5.38
N PHE A 77 -6.12 -10.92 4.11
CA PHE A 77 -6.78 -10.09 3.09
C PHE A 77 -8.27 -10.41 2.90
N LYS A 78 -8.78 -11.45 3.57
CA LYS A 78 -10.18 -11.91 3.46
C LYS A 78 -10.62 -12.13 2.01
N THR A 79 -9.75 -12.68 1.18
CA THR A 79 -10.03 -13.05 -0.21
C THR A 79 -10.21 -14.55 -0.35
N THR A 80 -11.10 -14.95 -1.26
CA THR A 80 -11.30 -16.34 -1.68
C THR A 80 -10.73 -16.62 -3.07
N SER A 81 -10.34 -15.59 -3.83
CA SER A 81 -9.76 -15.76 -5.15
C SER A 81 -8.34 -16.32 -5.05
N PRO A 82 -8.06 -17.43 -5.74
CA PRO A 82 -6.71 -17.95 -5.86
C PRO A 82 -5.75 -16.91 -6.45
N ALA A 83 -6.19 -16.18 -7.48
CA ALA A 83 -5.35 -15.22 -8.20
C ALA A 83 -4.91 -14.02 -7.34
N ALA A 84 -5.85 -13.42 -6.58
CA ALA A 84 -5.54 -12.33 -5.66
C ALA A 84 -4.62 -12.79 -4.53
N CYS A 85 -4.87 -14.00 -4.02
CA CYS A 85 -4.09 -14.58 -2.93
C CYS A 85 -2.66 -14.93 -3.36
N GLU A 86 -2.48 -15.51 -4.54
CA GLU A 86 -1.16 -15.81 -5.11
C GLU A 86 -0.36 -14.54 -5.38
N ALA A 87 -0.96 -13.51 -5.99
CA ALA A 87 -0.28 -12.25 -6.23
C ALA A 87 0.13 -11.54 -4.93
N ALA A 88 -0.75 -11.53 -3.92
CA ALA A 88 -0.44 -10.95 -2.61
C ALA A 88 0.63 -11.76 -1.87
N ALA A 89 0.58 -13.10 -1.93
CA ALA A 89 1.60 -13.96 -1.33
C ALA A 89 2.97 -13.78 -2.00
N MET A 90 3.01 -13.58 -3.32
CA MET A 90 4.23 -13.26 -4.06
C MET A 90 4.80 -11.90 -3.64
N ASN A 91 3.97 -10.87 -3.54
CA ASN A 91 4.37 -9.55 -3.02
C ASN A 91 5.04 -9.67 -1.64
N LEU A 92 4.34 -10.28 -0.67
CA LEU A 92 4.88 -10.48 0.68
C LEU A 92 6.16 -11.31 0.67
N THR A 93 6.23 -12.36 -0.15
CA THR A 93 7.44 -13.19 -0.27
C THR A 93 8.63 -12.36 -0.76
N CYS A 94 8.44 -11.55 -1.81
CA CYS A 94 9.49 -10.69 -2.36
C CYS A 94 9.98 -9.66 -1.34
N ASP A 95 9.08 -9.04 -0.58
CA ASP A 95 9.45 -8.10 0.49
C ASP A 95 10.11 -8.78 1.68
N LEU A 96 9.66 -9.97 2.10
CA LEU A 96 10.33 -10.69 3.19
C LEU A 96 11.75 -11.09 2.80
N LEU A 97 11.97 -11.49 1.54
CA LEU A 97 13.27 -11.92 1.02
C LEU A 97 14.21 -10.78 0.62
N GLY A 98 13.73 -9.53 0.52
CA GLY A 98 14.56 -8.43 0.03
C GLY A 98 14.80 -8.44 -1.47
N ALA A 99 13.92 -9.09 -2.25
CA ALA A 99 14.14 -9.32 -3.67
C ALA A 99 13.85 -8.09 -4.57
N GLY A 100 13.42 -6.94 -4.02
CA GLY A 100 13.25 -5.69 -4.78
C GLY A 100 12.14 -5.67 -5.86
N ALA A 101 11.52 -6.81 -6.18
CA ALA A 101 10.46 -6.94 -7.19
C ALA A 101 9.03 -7.00 -6.61
N SER A 102 8.83 -6.55 -5.38
CA SER A 102 7.53 -6.65 -4.68
C SER A 102 6.44 -5.79 -5.32
N THR A 103 6.79 -4.59 -5.81
CA THR A 103 5.85 -3.60 -6.35
C THR A 103 5.00 -4.07 -7.53
N PRO A 104 5.53 -4.73 -8.58
CA PRO A 104 4.68 -5.25 -9.67
C PRO A 104 3.68 -6.31 -9.16
N PHE A 105 4.06 -7.15 -8.20
CA PHE A 105 3.13 -8.10 -7.58
C PHE A 105 2.09 -7.38 -6.71
N ALA A 106 2.45 -6.27 -6.04
CA ALA A 106 1.53 -5.44 -5.29
C ALA A 106 0.42 -4.88 -6.20
N VAL A 107 0.81 -4.28 -7.32
CA VAL A 107 -0.13 -3.69 -8.29
C VAL A 107 -1.05 -4.77 -8.87
N LYS A 108 -0.48 -5.93 -9.22
CA LYS A 108 -1.27 -7.08 -9.69
C LYS A 108 -2.28 -7.55 -8.64
N ALA A 109 -1.87 -7.67 -7.37
CA ALA A 109 -2.75 -8.06 -6.29
C ALA A 109 -3.86 -7.04 -6.02
N ILE A 110 -3.55 -5.74 -6.06
CA ILE A 110 -4.54 -4.65 -5.92
C ILE A 110 -5.58 -4.71 -7.04
N ALA A 111 -5.16 -4.94 -8.28
CA ALA A 111 -6.06 -5.10 -9.42
C ALA A 111 -6.98 -6.32 -9.28
N GLU A 112 -6.47 -7.45 -8.78
CA GLU A 112 -7.31 -8.62 -8.50
C GLU A 112 -8.31 -8.35 -7.35
N PHE A 113 -7.88 -7.68 -6.28
CA PHE A 113 -8.80 -7.24 -5.23
C PHE A 113 -9.86 -6.27 -5.74
N GLU A 114 -9.56 -5.44 -6.74
CA GLU A 114 -10.52 -4.52 -7.35
C GLU A 114 -11.63 -5.25 -8.10
N LYS A 115 -11.27 -6.29 -8.86
CA LYS A 115 -12.22 -7.17 -9.56
C LYS A 115 -13.19 -7.86 -8.59
N GLU A 116 -12.73 -8.20 -7.39
CA GLU A 116 -13.54 -8.76 -6.31
C GLU A 116 -14.38 -7.72 -5.54
N GLY A 117 -14.14 -6.43 -5.74
CA GLY A 117 -14.68 -5.37 -4.87
C GLY A 117 -14.12 -5.43 -3.43
N ASN A 118 -12.96 -6.07 -3.23
CA ASN A 118 -12.32 -6.25 -1.93
C ASN A 118 -11.47 -5.03 -1.54
N ALA A 119 -12.13 -3.93 -1.21
CA ALA A 119 -11.46 -2.70 -0.75
C ALA A 119 -10.67 -2.90 0.57
N TYR A 120 -11.01 -3.90 1.38
CA TYR A 120 -10.28 -4.23 2.60
C TYR A 120 -8.90 -4.81 2.28
N GLY A 121 -8.85 -5.78 1.36
CA GLY A 121 -7.60 -6.40 0.89
C GLY A 121 -6.64 -5.39 0.28
N GLN A 122 -7.15 -4.46 -0.56
CA GLN A 122 -6.36 -3.37 -1.14
C GLN A 122 -5.69 -2.49 -0.08
N LYS A 123 -6.47 -2.00 0.89
CA LYS A 123 -5.97 -1.12 1.95
C LYS A 123 -4.97 -1.83 2.86
N MET A 124 -5.27 -3.09 3.22
CA MET A 124 -4.38 -3.88 4.06
C MET A 124 -3.05 -4.14 3.36
N LEU A 125 -3.07 -4.50 2.07
CA LEU A 125 -1.85 -4.74 1.29
C LEU A 125 -1.01 -3.48 1.15
N PHE A 126 -1.64 -2.35 0.86
CA PHE A 126 -0.99 -1.05 0.81
C PHE A 126 -0.31 -0.71 2.14
N LEU A 127 -1.00 -0.89 3.26
CA LEU A 127 -0.47 -0.62 4.59
C LEU A 127 0.72 -1.53 4.95
N ILE A 128 0.66 -2.81 4.59
CA ILE A 128 1.79 -3.74 4.81
C ILE A 128 3.02 -3.31 3.99
N ASN A 129 2.83 -2.94 2.72
CA ASN A 129 3.91 -2.44 1.87
C ASN A 129 4.49 -1.11 2.41
N CYS A 130 3.67 -0.22 2.97
CA CYS A 130 4.13 1.00 3.62
C CYS A 130 4.89 0.76 4.93
N ALA A 131 4.57 -0.29 5.68
CA ALA A 131 5.30 -0.65 6.89
C ALA A 131 6.72 -1.18 6.60
N GLY A 132 6.99 -1.60 5.36
CA GLY A 132 8.34 -1.94 4.88
C GLY A 132 9.01 -3.08 5.65
N PHE A 133 8.23 -4.05 6.14
CA PHE A 133 8.77 -5.18 6.89
C PHE A 133 9.56 -6.13 5.98
N GLN A 134 10.83 -6.31 6.28
CA GLN A 134 11.77 -7.10 5.49
C GLN A 134 12.70 -7.87 6.43
N ILE A 135 12.86 -9.17 6.19
CA ILE A 135 13.70 -10.01 7.07
C ILE A 135 15.17 -9.68 6.84
N ILE A 136 15.56 -9.50 5.57
CA ILE A 136 16.94 -9.20 5.19
C ILE A 136 16.98 -7.78 4.61
N PRO A 137 17.40 -6.75 5.38
CA PRO A 137 17.50 -5.37 4.92
C PRO A 137 18.76 -5.17 4.05
N SER A 138 18.87 -5.96 2.98
CA SER A 138 20.05 -6.05 2.10
C SER A 138 20.44 -4.68 1.51
N THR A 139 19.45 -3.87 1.09
CA THR A 139 19.69 -2.53 0.55
C THR A 139 20.36 -1.60 1.56
N VAL A 140 19.89 -1.61 2.82
CA VAL A 140 20.44 -0.74 3.86
C VAL A 140 21.83 -1.22 4.28
N ILE A 141 22.05 -2.54 4.35
CA ILE A 141 23.37 -3.12 4.61
C ILE A 141 24.35 -2.75 3.49
N ALA A 142 23.93 -2.85 2.22
CA ALA A 142 24.74 -2.49 1.06
C ALA A 142 25.12 -1.00 1.06
N LEU A 143 24.16 -0.11 1.38
CA LEU A 143 24.43 1.32 1.55
C LEU A 143 25.43 1.55 2.69
N ARG A 144 25.25 0.94 3.85
CA ARG A 144 26.21 1.07 4.96
C ARG A 144 27.61 0.62 4.56
N ALA A 145 27.72 -0.49 3.84
CA ALA A 145 28.99 -0.98 3.33
C ALA A 145 29.62 0.01 2.34
N SER A 146 28.85 0.60 1.42
CA SER A 146 29.36 1.57 0.44
C SER A 146 29.85 2.88 1.07
N TYR A 147 29.31 3.26 2.23
CA TYR A 147 29.75 4.42 3.00
C TYR A 147 30.86 4.09 4.03
N GLY A 148 31.48 2.91 3.95
CA GLY A 148 32.64 2.54 4.78
C GLY A 148 32.31 2.10 6.20
N SER A 149 31.08 1.66 6.48
CA SER A 149 30.69 1.16 7.79
C SER A 149 31.46 -0.12 8.16
N ALA A 150 32.21 -0.08 9.26
CA ALA A 150 32.98 -1.23 9.78
C ALA A 150 32.09 -2.44 10.12
N ALA A 151 30.84 -2.18 10.54
CA ALA A 151 29.84 -3.19 10.85
C ALA A 151 28.54 -2.89 10.11
N ALA A 152 28.50 -3.17 8.81
CA ALA A 152 27.35 -2.88 7.96
C ALA A 152 26.09 -3.69 8.34
N ALA A 153 26.26 -4.89 8.91
CA ALA A 153 25.18 -5.81 9.26
C ALA A 153 24.51 -5.55 10.62
N ASP A 154 25.11 -4.72 11.50
CA ASP A 154 24.57 -4.45 12.85
C ASP A 154 23.17 -3.82 12.83
N ILE A 155 22.76 -3.25 11.69
CA ILE A 155 21.40 -2.70 11.51
C ILE A 155 20.32 -3.77 11.41
N PHE A 156 20.70 -5.04 11.22
CA PHE A 156 19.77 -6.15 11.03
C PHE A 156 18.75 -6.25 12.17
N LEU A 157 19.22 -6.38 13.42
CA LEU A 157 18.36 -6.60 14.56
C LEU A 157 17.49 -5.36 14.89
N PRO A 158 18.03 -4.12 14.95
CA PRO A 158 17.22 -2.92 15.12
C PRO A 158 16.17 -2.72 14.01
N SER A 159 16.53 -3.03 12.75
CA SER A 159 15.61 -2.90 11.61
C SER A 159 14.45 -3.87 11.71
N LEU A 160 14.71 -5.13 12.09
CA LEU A 160 13.67 -6.15 12.27
C LEU A 160 12.69 -5.77 13.40
N ILE A 161 13.21 -5.27 14.52
CA ILE A 161 12.38 -4.83 15.65
C ILE A 161 11.53 -3.62 15.26
N CYS A 162 12.15 -2.61 14.65
CA CYS A 162 11.47 -1.36 14.28
C CYS A 162 10.38 -1.60 13.21
N SER A 163 10.72 -2.31 12.14
CA SER A 163 9.77 -2.63 11.06
C SER A 163 8.67 -3.59 11.53
N GLY A 164 9.01 -4.57 12.38
CA GLY A 164 8.05 -5.48 12.98
C GLY A 164 7.06 -4.77 13.91
N ALA A 165 7.56 -3.86 14.76
CA ALA A 165 6.72 -3.03 15.63
C ALA A 165 5.82 -2.09 14.80
N THR A 166 6.36 -1.49 13.75
CA THR A 166 5.61 -0.64 12.82
C THR A 166 4.49 -1.43 12.15
N LEU A 167 4.79 -2.60 11.57
CA LEU A 167 3.81 -3.48 10.95
C LEU A 167 2.70 -3.89 11.93
N ALA A 168 3.08 -4.32 13.15
CA ALA A 168 2.13 -4.72 14.18
C ALA A 168 1.20 -3.56 14.56
N LEU A 169 1.76 -2.37 14.83
CA LEU A 169 0.98 -1.19 15.18
C LEU A 169 0.06 -0.77 14.04
N SER A 170 0.55 -0.75 12.80
CA SER A 170 -0.24 -0.40 11.62
C SER A 170 -1.43 -1.36 11.43
N ILE A 171 -1.23 -2.67 11.57
CA ILE A 171 -2.31 -3.66 11.48
C ILE A 171 -3.33 -3.45 12.60
N VAL A 172 -2.89 -3.23 13.84
CA VAL A 172 -3.78 -3.00 14.99
C VAL A 172 -4.63 -1.75 14.76
N LEU A 173 -4.01 -0.63 14.37
CA LEU A 173 -4.73 0.62 14.09
C LEU A 173 -5.71 0.48 12.93
N PHE A 174 -5.32 -0.25 11.87
CA PHE A 174 -6.21 -0.52 10.74
C PHE A 174 -7.44 -1.33 11.16
N LEU A 175 -7.25 -2.40 11.93
CA LEU A 175 -8.35 -3.22 12.44
C LEU A 175 -9.28 -2.44 13.37
N LEU A 176 -8.72 -1.57 14.23
CA LEU A 176 -9.51 -0.68 15.09
C LEU A 176 -10.36 0.29 14.27
N THR A 177 -9.76 0.91 13.25
CA THR A 177 -10.45 1.86 12.37
C THR A 177 -11.57 1.18 11.59
N GLU A 178 -11.34 -0.02 11.06
CA GLU A 178 -12.38 -0.81 10.39
C GLU A 178 -13.51 -1.21 11.35
N ARG A 179 -13.20 -1.56 12.62
CA ARG A 179 -14.21 -1.91 13.63
C ARG A 179 -15.09 -0.71 13.98
N ILE A 180 -14.50 0.47 14.17
CA ILE A 180 -15.22 1.73 14.45
C ILE A 180 -16.05 2.12 13.23
N GLY A 181 -15.48 2.07 12.03
CA GLY A 181 -16.18 2.37 10.79
C GLY A 181 -17.37 1.43 10.54
N ALA A 182 -17.24 0.14 10.84
CA ALA A 182 -18.33 -0.82 10.73
C ALA A 182 -19.46 -0.55 11.74
N ALA A 183 -19.14 -0.11 12.96
CA ALA A 183 -20.13 0.30 13.97
C ALA A 183 -20.88 1.57 13.53
N ALA A 184 -20.17 2.56 13.00
CA ALA A 184 -20.75 3.79 12.47
C ALA A 184 -21.69 3.53 11.27
N ARG A 185 -21.28 2.67 10.32
CA ARG A 185 -22.12 2.27 9.18
C ARG A 185 -23.39 1.53 9.62
N ARG A 186 -23.30 0.67 10.64
CA ARG A 186 -24.47 -0.01 11.23
C ARG A 186 -25.48 0.97 11.81
N ASN A 187 -25.02 1.99 12.54
CA ASN A 187 -25.89 3.03 13.09
C ASN A 187 -26.58 3.87 12.00
N LEU A 188 -25.87 4.20 10.91
CA LEU A 188 -26.46 4.93 9.78
C LEU A 188 -27.52 4.10 9.03
N ASN A 189 -27.25 2.81 8.76
CA ASN A 189 -28.23 1.93 8.12
C ASN A 189 -29.42 1.61 9.02
N GLY A 190 -29.22 1.52 10.33
CA GLY A 190 -30.29 1.39 11.32
C GLY A 190 -31.23 2.60 11.37
N ARG A 191 -30.73 3.80 11.02
CA ARG A 191 -31.52 5.05 10.96
C ARG A 191 -32.29 5.22 9.64
N LYS A 192 -31.86 4.58 8.55
CA LYS A 192 -32.55 4.59 7.24
C LYS A 192 -33.66 3.52 7.10
N ARG A 193 -33.58 2.42 7.86
CA ARG A 193 -34.61 1.35 7.86
C ARG A 193 -36.01 1.76 8.35
N PRO A 194 -36.19 2.63 9.38
CA PRO A 194 -37.50 3.00 9.90
C PRO A 194 -38.35 3.74 8.86
N THR A 195 -37.74 4.63 8.08
CA THR A 195 -38.41 5.42 7.04
C THR A 195 -38.78 4.57 5.83
N ALA A 196 -37.89 3.69 5.36
CA ALA A 196 -38.19 2.80 4.23
C ALA A 196 -39.30 1.78 4.56
N GLN A 197 -39.30 1.20 5.78
CA GLN A 197 -40.37 0.29 6.21
C GLN A 197 -41.70 1.04 6.46
N ALA A 198 -41.66 2.28 6.98
CA ALA A 198 -42.85 3.11 7.15
C ALA A 198 -43.47 3.54 5.81
N GLU A 199 -42.66 3.90 4.81
CA GLU A 199 -43.13 4.21 3.46
C GLU A 199 -43.73 2.99 2.76
N THR A 200 -43.10 1.82 2.89
CA THR A 200 -43.61 0.58 2.30
C THR A 200 -44.94 0.16 2.95
N ARG A 201 -45.08 0.31 4.27
CA ARG A 201 -46.35 0.08 4.98
C ARG A 201 -47.44 1.08 4.58
N ARG A 202 -47.12 2.36 4.42
CA ARG A 202 -48.07 3.38 3.93
C ARG A 202 -48.53 3.11 2.49
N ARG A 203 -47.64 2.66 1.61
CA ARG A 203 -48.01 2.27 0.23
C ARG A 203 -48.92 1.03 0.20
N ARG A 204 -48.64 0.01 1.03
CA ARG A 204 -49.54 -1.15 1.19
C ARG A 204 -50.91 -0.74 1.72
N ALA A 205 -50.98 0.10 2.74
CA ALA A 205 -52.25 0.60 3.29
C ALA A 205 -53.06 1.43 2.27
N LYS A 206 -52.40 2.29 1.47
CA LYS A 206 -53.06 3.02 0.38
C LYS A 206 -53.61 2.08 -0.70
N ASN A 207 -52.85 1.06 -1.10
CA ASN A 207 -53.31 0.08 -2.09
C ASN A 207 -54.48 -0.77 -1.56
N GLU A 208 -54.44 -1.20 -0.29
CA GLU A 208 -55.55 -1.92 0.33
C GLU A 208 -56.82 -1.04 0.46
N CYS A 209 -56.65 0.26 0.75
CA CYS A 209 -57.76 1.20 0.81
C CYS A 209 -58.36 1.49 -0.58
N ALA A 210 -57.54 1.56 -1.63
CA ALA A 210 -58.00 1.74 -3.01
C ALA A 210 -58.78 0.51 -3.52
N ILE A 211 -58.37 -0.69 -3.13
CA ILE A 211 -59.06 -1.94 -3.49
C ILE A 211 -60.42 -2.04 -2.76
N LYS A 212 -60.50 -1.61 -1.49
CA LYS A 212 -61.75 -1.65 -0.70
C LYS A 212 -62.71 -0.47 -0.96
N GLY A 213 -62.21 0.65 -1.49
CA GLY A 213 -63.00 1.85 -1.81
C GLY A 213 -63.67 1.84 -3.19
N GLY A 214 -63.44 0.82 -4.01
CA GLY A 214 -64.00 0.69 -5.37
C GLY A 214 -65.46 0.21 -5.44
N CYS A 215 -66.17 0.09 -4.32
CA CYS A 215 -67.55 -0.38 -4.31
C CYS A 215 -68.42 0.53 -3.44
N LYS A 216 -68.85 1.65 -4.02
CA LYS A 216 -70.11 2.34 -3.73
C LYS A 216 -70.39 3.28 -4.91
N ARG A 217 -71.03 2.71 -5.93
CA ARG A 217 -71.95 3.45 -6.81
C ARG A 217 -73.18 3.80 -5.99
#